data_AF-A0A835BX81-F1
#
_entry.id   AF-A0A835BX81-F1
#
_cell.length_a   1.000
_cell.length_b   1.000
_cell.length_c   1.000
_cell.angle_alpha   90.00
_cell.angle_beta   90.00
_cell.angle_gamma   90.00
#
_symmetry.space_group_name_H-M   'P 1'
#
loop_
_entity.id
_entity.type
_entity.pdbx_description
1 polymer ?
#
loop_
_entity_poly.entity_id
_entity_poly.type
_entity_poly.pdbx_seq_one_letter_code
_entity_poly.pdbx_strand_id
1 'polypeptide(L)'
;MAGEDVEGQKETGHGTHLEKRRADLTPEQRWYEAAKREFIRAAIADAKAFTDTTVEEIMEEYRRAGKLRRFNPDTEWMKRFARVARKHPPPEGLVPEMADYIKLLEEDEAN
;
A
#
# COMPACT_ATOMS: atom_id res chain seq x y z
N MET A 1 -15.53 -49.28 -42.70
CA MET A 1 -14.39 -49.74 -41.88
C MET A 1 -13.30 -48.71 -42.06
N ALA A 2 -12.76 -48.00 -41.10
CA ALA A 2 -12.97 -47.72 -39.67
C ALA A 2 -12.24 -46.36 -39.48
N GLY A 3 -12.64 -45.36 -38.69
CA GLY A 3 -13.22 -45.43 -37.36
C GLY A 3 -12.10 -45.60 -36.32
N GLU A 4 -11.35 -44.53 -36.03
CA GLU A 4 -10.57 -44.29 -34.77
C GLU A 4 -10.42 -42.75 -34.67
N ASP A 5 -11.22 -42.02 -33.89
CA ASP A 5 -11.26 -41.87 -32.44
C ASP A 5 -10.18 -40.92 -31.85
N VAL A 6 -10.69 -39.72 -31.56
CA VAL A 6 -10.41 -38.77 -30.48
C VAL A 6 -9.34 -39.13 -29.44
N GLU A 7 -8.33 -38.27 -29.35
CA GLU A 7 -7.68 -37.86 -28.09
C GLU A 7 -7.08 -36.46 -28.34
N GLY A 8 -7.40 -35.37 -27.65
CA GLY A 8 -7.74 -35.27 -26.24
C GLY A 8 -6.61 -34.60 -25.47
N GLN A 9 -6.15 -33.40 -25.86
CA GLN A 9 -5.30 -32.59 -24.98
C GLN A 9 -5.78 -31.14 -24.92
N LYS A 10 -6.81 -30.94 -24.10
CA LYS A 10 -7.02 -29.67 -23.40
C LYS A 10 -5.97 -29.57 -22.30
N GLU A 11 -4.85 -28.90 -22.53
CA GLU A 11 -4.01 -28.46 -21.41
C GLU A 11 -4.57 -27.17 -20.83
N THR A 12 -5.50 -27.37 -19.90
CA THR A 12 -5.88 -26.42 -18.85
C THR A 12 -4.66 -26.11 -17.98
N GLY A 13 -3.86 -25.13 -18.39
CA GLY A 13 -2.70 -24.64 -17.64
C GLY A 13 -2.92 -23.27 -17.00
N HIS A 14 -4.08 -22.99 -16.41
CA HIS A 14 -4.39 -21.68 -15.78
C HIS A 14 -4.01 -21.58 -14.30
N GLY A 15 -3.21 -22.50 -13.77
CA GLY A 15 -2.73 -22.42 -12.39
C GLY A 15 -1.45 -23.19 -12.19
N THR A 16 -0.29 -22.63 -12.55
CA THR A 16 1.02 -23.11 -12.03
C THR A 16 2.16 -22.09 -12.19
N HIS A 17 2.08 -21.10 -13.09
CA HIS A 17 3.24 -20.23 -13.33
C HIS A 17 3.47 -19.19 -12.22
N LEU A 18 2.42 -18.71 -11.55
CA LEU A 18 2.54 -17.74 -10.47
C LEU A 18 3.00 -18.37 -9.14
N GLU A 19 2.60 -19.61 -8.88
CA GLU A 19 2.96 -20.34 -7.67
C GLU A 19 4.42 -20.83 -7.71
N LYS A 20 4.88 -21.35 -8.85
CA LYS A 20 6.29 -21.73 -9.03
C LYS A 20 7.24 -20.53 -8.83
N ARG A 21 6.86 -19.34 -9.31
CA ARG A 21 7.64 -18.09 -9.10
C ARG A 21 7.80 -17.68 -7.64
N ARG A 22 6.90 -18.09 -6.74
CA ARG A 22 6.97 -17.75 -5.30
C ARG A 22 7.85 -18.72 -4.50
N ALA A 23 7.94 -19.97 -4.94
CA ALA A 23 8.75 -21.00 -4.27
C ALA A 23 10.27 -20.73 -4.42
N ASP A 24 10.68 -20.13 -5.53
CA ASP A 24 12.09 -19.91 -5.88
C ASP A 24 12.67 -18.56 -5.39
N LEU A 25 11.89 -17.77 -4.64
CA LEU A 25 12.36 -16.46 -4.15
C LEU A 25 13.46 -16.62 -3.10
N THR A 26 14.43 -15.71 -3.10
CA THR A 26 15.38 -15.59 -1.98
C THR A 26 14.65 -15.11 -0.71
N PRO A 27 15.20 -15.31 0.50
CA PRO A 27 14.63 -14.74 1.72
C PRO A 27 14.38 -13.22 1.61
N GLU A 28 15.31 -12.49 0.99
CA GLU A 28 15.21 -11.04 0.76
C GLU A 28 14.04 -10.70 -0.17
N GLN A 29 13.88 -11.41 -1.28
CA GLN A 29 12.76 -11.21 -2.19
C GLN A 29 11.42 -11.56 -1.53
N ARG A 30 11.37 -12.60 -0.70
CA ARG A 30 10.16 -12.94 0.08
C ARG A 30 9.81 -11.84 1.07
N TRP A 31 10.81 -11.30 1.77
CA TRP A 31 10.62 -10.17 2.68
C TRP A 31 10.12 -8.94 1.92
N TYR A 32 10.77 -8.57 0.81
CA TYR A 32 10.39 -7.43 -0.03
C TYR A 32 8.92 -7.54 -0.48
N GLU A 33 8.55 -8.69 -1.01
CA GLU A 33 7.19 -8.97 -1.48
C GLU A 33 6.16 -8.95 -0.35
N ALA A 34 6.51 -9.42 0.85
CA ALA A 34 5.64 -9.38 2.02
C ALA A 34 5.45 -7.95 2.53
N ALA A 35 6.54 -7.20 2.71
CA ALA A 35 6.53 -5.81 3.15
C ALA A 35 5.77 -4.91 2.14
N LYS A 36 6.01 -5.08 0.84
CA LYS A 36 5.25 -4.40 -0.22
C LYS A 36 3.75 -4.67 -0.12
N ARG A 37 3.35 -5.93 0.05
CA ARG A 37 1.93 -6.31 0.17
C ARG A 37 1.28 -5.69 1.40
N GLU A 38 1.96 -5.75 2.55
CA GLU A 38 1.44 -5.19 3.79
C GLU A 38 1.29 -3.67 3.72
N PHE A 39 2.32 -2.98 3.21
CA PHE A 39 2.27 -1.53 3.02
C PHE A 39 1.13 -1.12 2.06
N ILE A 40 1.02 -1.74 0.89
CA ILE A 40 -0.05 -1.42 -0.09
C ILE A 40 -1.43 -1.67 0.53
N ARG A 41 -1.61 -2.78 1.27
CA ARG A 41 -2.86 -3.07 1.95
C ARG A 41 -3.22 -1.98 2.96
N ALA A 42 -2.26 -1.58 3.80
CA ALA A 42 -2.46 -0.55 4.81
C ALA A 42 -2.75 0.82 4.18
N ALA A 43 -2.03 1.18 3.11
CA ALA A 43 -2.23 2.42 2.38
C ALA A 43 -3.62 2.50 1.73
N ILE A 44 -4.08 1.41 1.11
CA ILE A 44 -5.44 1.34 0.55
C ILE A 44 -6.49 1.45 1.66
N ALA A 45 -6.27 0.80 2.80
CA ALA A 45 -7.20 0.87 3.93
C ALA A 45 -7.30 2.29 4.50
N ASP A 46 -6.18 2.98 4.68
CA ASP A 46 -6.18 4.38 5.14
C ASP A 46 -6.80 5.32 4.10
N ALA A 47 -6.46 5.15 2.81
CA ALA A 47 -7.01 5.97 1.74
C ALA A 47 -8.55 5.84 1.66
N LYS A 48 -9.09 4.63 1.84
CA LYS A 48 -10.55 4.42 1.92
C LYS A 48 -11.16 5.14 3.11
N ALA A 49 -10.57 4.98 4.30
CA ALA A 49 -11.04 5.69 5.49
C ALA A 49 -11.00 7.22 5.30
N PHE A 50 -9.97 7.73 4.61
CA PHE A 50 -9.84 9.14 4.31
C PHE A 50 -10.87 9.64 3.30
N THR A 51 -11.17 8.89 2.23
CA THR A 51 -12.22 9.26 1.27
C THR A 51 -13.61 9.26 1.89
N ASP A 52 -13.81 8.48 2.95
CA ASP A 52 -15.06 8.45 3.72
C ASP A 52 -15.13 9.59 4.76
N THR A 53 -14.03 10.30 5.01
CA THR A 53 -13.94 11.41 5.99
C THR A 53 -14.10 12.75 5.29
N THR A 54 -14.91 13.64 5.86
CA THR A 54 -15.09 15.01 5.38
C THR A 54 -13.94 15.93 5.80
N VAL A 55 -13.71 17.01 5.03
CA VAL A 55 -12.72 18.03 5.39
C VAL A 55 -13.04 18.66 6.75
N GLU A 56 -14.33 18.86 7.05
CA GLU A 56 -14.81 19.40 8.31
C GLU A 56 -14.46 18.52 9.51
N GLU A 57 -14.59 17.19 9.38
CA GLU A 57 -14.18 16.24 10.42
C GLU A 57 -12.68 16.31 10.69
N ILE A 58 -11.86 16.39 9.63
CA ILE A 58 -10.40 16.52 9.77
C ILE A 58 -10.05 17.87 10.42
N MET A 59 -10.68 18.96 9.99
CA MET A 59 -10.49 20.27 10.60
C MET A 59 -10.87 20.27 12.08
N GLU A 60 -11.93 19.55 12.46
CA GLU A 60 -12.34 19.40 13.86
C GLU A 60 -11.33 18.60 14.67
N GLU A 61 -10.73 17.53 14.12
CA GLU A 61 -9.60 16.82 14.74
C GLU A 61 -8.42 17.76 15.00
N TYR A 62 -8.03 18.53 13.98
CA TYR A 62 -6.96 19.52 14.10
C TYR A 62 -7.31 20.64 15.09
N ARG A 63 -8.57 21.07 15.16
CA ARG A 63 -9.05 22.05 16.15
C ARG A 63 -8.93 21.50 17.56
N ARG A 64 -9.40 20.27 17.81
CA ARG A 64 -9.30 19.60 19.12
C ARG A 64 -7.86 19.41 19.58
N ALA A 65 -6.95 19.16 18.63
CA ALA A 65 -5.51 19.07 18.89
C ALA A 65 -4.82 20.43 19.09
N GLY A 66 -5.51 21.57 18.94
CA GLY A 66 -4.90 22.90 18.98
C GLY A 66 -4.00 23.21 17.78
N LYS A 67 -4.12 22.44 16.70
CA LYS A 67 -3.24 22.46 15.52
C LYS A 67 -3.93 22.98 14.25
N LEU A 68 -5.15 23.55 14.34
CA LEU A 68 -5.92 24.00 13.16
C LEU A 68 -5.14 24.87 12.17
N ARG A 69 -4.23 25.74 12.66
CA ARG A 69 -3.36 26.57 11.81
C ARG A 69 -2.41 25.79 10.88
N ARG A 70 -2.20 24.49 11.12
CA ARG A 70 -1.34 23.61 10.33
C ARG A 70 -2.13 22.69 9.39
N PHE A 71 -3.45 22.65 9.53
CA PHE A 71 -4.27 21.90 8.60
C PHE A 71 -4.09 22.50 7.21
N ASN A 72 -3.57 21.69 6.29
CA ASN A 72 -3.45 22.05 4.89
C ASN A 72 -3.98 20.88 4.05
N PRO A 73 -5.17 21.01 3.45
CA PRO A 73 -5.83 19.91 2.74
C PRO A 73 -4.98 19.36 1.59
N ASP A 74 -4.16 20.20 0.95
CA ASP A 74 -3.31 19.80 -0.19
C ASP A 74 -2.18 18.85 0.23
N THR A 75 -1.82 18.87 1.52
CA THR A 75 -0.69 18.11 2.08
C THR A 75 -1.12 17.04 3.07
N GLU A 76 -2.40 17.01 3.50
CA GLU A 76 -2.84 16.06 4.51
C GLU A 76 -2.74 14.61 4.05
N TRP A 77 -3.03 14.33 2.78
CA TRP A 77 -2.88 12.99 2.24
C TRP A 77 -1.42 12.50 2.34
N MET A 78 -0.43 13.39 2.16
CA MET A 78 1.00 13.06 2.28
C MET A 78 1.35 12.70 3.72
N LYS A 79 0.90 13.51 4.69
CA LYS A 79 1.12 13.26 6.14
C LYS A 79 0.49 11.93 6.57
N ARG A 80 -0.73 11.64 6.11
CA ARG A 80 -1.41 10.36 6.39
C ARG A 80 -0.66 9.18 5.77
N PHE A 81 -0.23 9.31 4.53
CA PHE A 81 0.56 8.28 3.85
C PHE A 81 1.89 8.01 4.56
N ALA A 82 2.55 9.06 5.07
CA ALA A 82 3.74 8.93 5.92
C ALA A 82 3.45 8.23 7.25
N ARG A 83 2.29 8.48 7.89
CA ARG A 83 1.88 7.73 9.10
C ARG A 83 1.71 6.24 8.80
N VAL A 84 1.13 5.89 7.65
CA VAL A 84 1.05 4.50 7.20
C VAL A 84 2.44 3.90 7.02
N ALA A 85 3.36 4.61 6.36
CA ALA A 85 4.72 4.15 6.15
C ALA A 85 5.52 3.97 7.46
N ARG A 86 5.33 4.83 8.46
CA ARG A 86 5.93 4.62 9.79
C ARG A 86 5.46 3.33 10.46
N LYS A 87 4.19 2.96 10.28
CA LYS A 87 3.60 1.76 10.89
C LYS A 87 3.86 0.49 10.07
N HIS A 88 3.86 0.62 8.75
CA HIS A 88 4.07 -0.46 7.78
C HIS A 88 5.16 -0.02 6.79
N PRO A 89 6.45 -0.13 7.17
CA PRO A 89 7.54 0.38 6.32
C PRO A 89 7.51 -0.24 4.92
N PRO A 90 7.48 0.59 3.85
CA PRO A 90 7.63 0.07 2.50
C PRO A 90 9.07 -0.41 2.30
N PRO A 91 9.29 -1.39 1.41
CA PRO A 91 10.62 -1.67 0.92
C PRO A 91 11.28 -0.43 0.30
N GLU A 92 12.61 -0.39 0.38
CA GLU A 92 13.40 0.69 -0.21
C GLU A 92 13.10 0.86 -1.71
N GLY A 93 13.00 2.11 -2.16
CA GLY A 93 12.72 2.46 -3.55
C GLY A 93 11.26 2.25 -4.01
N LEU A 94 10.36 1.69 -3.17
CA LEU A 94 8.96 1.49 -3.57
C LEU A 94 8.20 2.82 -3.71
N VAL A 95 8.50 3.80 -2.86
CA VAL A 95 7.96 5.17 -2.93
C VAL A 95 9.13 6.14 -2.78
N PRO A 96 9.68 6.67 -3.89
CA PRO A 96 10.83 7.56 -3.86
C PRO A 96 10.65 8.81 -2.99
N GLU A 97 9.44 9.37 -2.96
CA GLU A 97 9.08 10.61 -2.25
C GLU A 97 8.78 10.39 -0.75
N MET A 98 8.85 9.15 -0.26
CA MET A 98 8.43 8.83 1.11
C MET A 98 9.24 9.58 2.17
N ALA A 99 10.53 9.82 1.91
CA ALA A 99 11.37 10.60 2.82
C ALA A 99 10.85 12.03 3.00
N ASP A 100 10.38 12.67 1.92
CA ASP A 100 9.83 14.02 1.96
C ASP A 100 8.50 14.04 2.73
N TYR A 101 7.66 13.02 2.56
CA TYR A 101 6.39 12.92 3.29
C TYR A 101 6.59 12.65 4.79
N ILE A 102 7.58 11.83 5.15
CA ILE A 102 7.95 11.60 6.55
C ILE A 102 8.44 12.90 7.18
N LYS A 103 9.30 13.65 6.49
CA LYS A 103 9.76 14.95 6.97
C LYS A 103 8.61 15.94 7.18
N LEU A 104 7.68 16.02 6.23
CA LEU A 104 6.47 16.85 6.36
C LEU A 104 5.63 16.46 7.58
N LEU A 105 5.49 15.16 7.86
CA LEU A 105 4.80 14.66 9.05
C LEU A 105 5.54 15.04 10.34
N GLU A 106 6.87 14.90 10.37
CA GLU A 106 7.70 15.26 11.52
C GLU A 106 7.62 16.76 11.83
N GLU A 107 7.64 17.61 10.80
CA GLU A 107 7.44 19.06 10.93
C GLU A 107 6.07 19.43 11.50
N ASP A 108 5.02 18.66 11.16
CA ASP A 108 3.67 18.82 11.71
C ASP A 108 3.58 18.38 13.18
N GLU A 109 4.31 17.32 13.55
CA GLU A 109 4.34 16.73 14.89
C GLU A 109 5.18 17.52 15.90
N ALA A 110 6.29 18.13 15.48
CA ALA A 110 7.32 18.72 16.34
C ALA A 110 6.93 19.98 17.17
N ASN A 111 5.65 20.27 17.39
CA ASN A 111 5.17 21.35 18.29
C ASN A 111 3.68 21.18 18.64
#